data_AF-A0A7G8G3P9-F1
#
_entry.id   AF-A0A7G8G3P9-F1
#
_cell.length_a   1.000
_cell.length_b   1.000
_cell.length_c   1.000
_cell.angle_alpha   90.00
_cell.angle_beta   90.00
_cell.angle_gamma   90.00
#
_symmetry.space_group_name_H-M   'P 1'
#
loop_
_entity.id
_entity.type
_entity.pdbx_description
1 polymer ?
#
loop_
_entity_poly.entity_id
_entity_poly.type
_entity_poly.pdbx_seq_one_letter_code
_entity_poly.pdbx_strand_id
1 'polypeptide(L)'
;MSGSWKNIEQHWIKLRDQSSFNLNVPCVAINKDGDLYETTLWGLTNHIDIPLMLSKKLLFNYMELVITRGGEAVQAEMQQLSDTEVFTFFSELQKCNNRFYSEKFCTVNDVIKAIDIAQAGYNKNPRKMLIVQLGELKADLLLASPPSNEGRN
;
A
#
# COMPACT_ATOMS: atom_id res chain seq x y z
N MET A 1 -12.11 14.00 7.05
CA MET A 1 -13.54 13.69 6.95
C MET A 1 -13.66 12.19 7.04
N SER A 2 -14.29 11.66 8.09
CA SER A 2 -14.46 10.21 8.26
C SER A 2 -15.38 9.67 7.16
N GLY A 3 -14.86 8.76 6.34
CA GLY A 3 -15.64 8.09 5.31
C GLY A 3 -16.70 7.19 5.94
N SER A 4 -17.96 7.29 5.48
CA SER A 4 -18.97 6.29 5.80
C SER A 4 -18.69 5.03 4.98
N TRP A 5 -18.90 3.84 5.57
CA TRP A 5 -18.85 2.56 4.84
C TRP A 5 -19.73 2.54 3.57
N LYS A 6 -20.76 3.39 3.51
CA LYS A 6 -21.59 3.58 2.30
C LYS A 6 -20.83 4.19 1.11
N ASN A 7 -19.80 5.00 1.34
CA ASN A 7 -19.00 5.62 0.27
C ASN A 7 -17.97 4.65 -0.34
N ILE A 8 -17.62 3.59 0.39
CA ILE A 8 -16.67 2.57 -0.04
C ILE A 8 -17.24 1.70 -1.18
N GLU A 9 -18.56 1.67 -1.38
CA GLU A 9 -19.18 1.02 -2.56
C GLU A 9 -18.58 1.52 -3.89
N GLN A 10 -18.30 2.83 -3.98
CA GLN A 10 -17.66 3.44 -5.15
C GLN A 10 -16.23 2.92 -5.38
N HIS A 11 -15.53 2.49 -4.32
CA HIS A 11 -14.19 1.93 -4.45
C HIS A 11 -14.23 0.54 -5.09
N TRP A 12 -15.22 -0.30 -4.79
CA TRP A 12 -15.37 -1.59 -5.50
C TRP A 12 -15.76 -1.39 -6.96
N ILE A 13 -16.58 -0.38 -7.27
CA ILE A 13 -16.91 -0.02 -8.67
C ILE A 13 -15.64 0.38 -9.41
N LYS A 14 -14.85 1.31 -8.86
CA LYS A 14 -13.56 1.72 -9.43
C LYS A 14 -12.61 0.53 -9.60
N LEU A 15 -12.49 -0.32 -8.57
CA LEU A 15 -11.64 -1.51 -8.59
C LEU A 15 -12.08 -2.50 -9.66
N ARG A 16 -13.39 -2.72 -9.84
CA ARG A 16 -13.97 -3.61 -10.86
C ARG A 16 -13.72 -3.08 -12.27
N ASP A 17 -13.90 -1.78 -12.47
CA ASP A 17 -13.85 -1.16 -13.80
C ASP A 17 -12.40 -0.85 -14.24
N GLN A 18 -11.43 -0.90 -13.32
CA GLN A 18 -10.02 -0.66 -13.62
C GLN A 18 -9.44 -1.74 -14.54
N SER A 19 -8.75 -1.36 -15.62
CA SER A 19 -8.22 -2.31 -16.62
C SER A 19 -6.93 -3.02 -16.19
N SER A 20 -6.12 -2.37 -15.35
CA SER A 20 -4.83 -2.90 -14.91
C SER A 20 -4.52 -2.55 -13.45
N PHE A 21 -3.74 -3.41 -12.80
CA PHE A 21 -3.24 -3.17 -11.45
C PHE A 21 -2.04 -2.22 -11.49
N ASN A 22 -2.10 -1.12 -10.73
CA ASN A 22 -1.06 -0.10 -10.64
C ASN A 22 -1.13 0.60 -9.26
N LEU A 23 -0.26 1.59 -9.02
CA LEU A 23 -0.21 2.30 -7.73
C LEU A 23 -1.42 3.20 -7.44
N ASN A 24 -2.28 3.45 -8.43
CA ASN A 24 -3.53 4.20 -8.27
C ASN A 24 -4.71 3.30 -7.87
N VAL A 25 -4.47 2.00 -7.67
CA VAL A 25 -5.50 1.07 -7.19
C VAL A 25 -6.10 1.61 -5.88
N PRO A 26 -7.43 1.75 -5.80
CA PRO A 26 -8.09 2.28 -4.62
C PRO A 26 -7.97 1.32 -3.44
N CYS A 27 -7.65 1.86 -2.27
CA CYS A 27 -7.67 1.14 -1.00
C CYS A 27 -8.20 2.04 0.12
N VAL A 28 -8.56 1.43 1.24
CA VAL A 28 -9.07 2.14 2.41
C VAL A 28 -8.05 2.04 3.54
N ALA A 29 -7.75 3.16 4.18
CA ALA A 29 -6.95 3.22 5.40
C ALA A 29 -7.84 3.54 6.61
N ILE A 30 -7.61 2.88 7.74
CA ILE A 30 -8.30 3.15 9.02
C ILE A 30 -7.24 3.59 10.02
N ASN A 31 -7.35 4.79 10.57
CA ASN A 31 -6.40 5.28 11.58
C ASN A 31 -6.67 4.68 12.98
N LYS A 32 -5.81 5.01 13.95
CA LYS A 32 -5.96 4.58 15.36
C LYS A 32 -7.26 5.03 16.04
N ASP A 33 -7.83 6.14 15.57
CA ASP A 33 -9.07 6.72 16.11
C ASP A 33 -10.31 6.06 15.49
N GLY A 34 -10.12 5.11 14.56
CA GLY A 34 -11.20 4.43 13.83
C GLY A 34 -11.74 5.23 12.63
N ASP A 35 -11.14 6.38 12.31
CA ASP A 35 -11.50 7.15 11.14
C ASP A 35 -11.04 6.45 9.87
N LEU A 36 -11.95 6.46 8.89
CA LEU A 36 -11.77 5.83 7.61
C LEU A 36 -11.39 6.86 6.54
N TYR A 37 -10.37 6.53 5.76
CA TYR A 37 -9.82 7.35 4.69
C TYR A 37 -9.72 6.56 3.39
N GLU A 38 -10.26 7.15 2.34
CA GLU A 38 -10.13 6.67 0.97
C GLU A 38 -8.77 7.09 0.41
N THR A 39 -8.00 6.15 -0.15
CA THR A 39 -6.66 6.41 -0.66
C THR A 39 -6.31 5.45 -1.80
N THR A 40 -5.05 5.47 -2.23
CA THR A 40 -4.48 4.53 -3.21
C THR A 40 -3.25 3.85 -2.61
N LEU A 41 -2.74 2.80 -3.28
CA LEU A 41 -1.48 2.18 -2.85
C LEU A 41 -0.33 3.18 -2.75
N TRP A 42 -0.23 4.13 -3.69
CA TRP A 42 0.73 5.23 -3.56
C TRP A 42 0.38 6.17 -2.40
N GLY A 43 -0.91 6.49 -2.25
CA GLY A 43 -1.40 7.37 -1.19
C GLY A 43 -1.12 6.87 0.22
N LEU A 44 -0.96 5.55 0.43
CA LEU A 44 -0.51 4.98 1.71
C LEU A 44 0.84 5.55 2.19
N THR A 45 1.71 5.94 1.25
CA THR A 45 3.02 6.52 1.60
C THR A 45 2.93 7.86 2.32
N ASN A 46 1.81 8.58 2.20
CA ASN A 46 1.56 9.80 2.97
C ASN A 46 1.39 9.54 4.48
N HIS A 47 1.14 8.28 4.85
CA HIS A 47 1.01 7.83 6.23
C HIS A 47 2.28 7.15 6.77
N ILE A 48 3.37 7.15 5.98
CA ILE A 48 4.71 6.75 6.43
C ILE A 48 5.49 7.98 6.86
N ASP A 49 6.32 7.84 7.89
CA ASP A 49 7.37 8.83 8.18
C ASP A 49 8.58 8.62 7.28
N ILE A 50 8.48 9.06 6.02
CA ILE A 50 9.57 8.96 5.05
C ILE A 50 10.61 10.04 5.39
N PRO A 51 11.85 9.67 5.75
CA PRO A 51 12.90 10.65 5.99
C PRO A 51 13.18 11.47 4.74
N LEU A 52 13.56 12.73 4.92
CA LEU A 52 13.88 13.66 3.82
C LEU A 52 14.99 13.14 2.90
N MET A 53 15.85 12.26 3.41
CA MET A 53 16.94 11.63 2.64
C MET A 53 16.45 10.51 1.71
N LEU A 54 15.24 10.00 1.90
CA LEU A 54 14.67 8.98 1.02
C LEU A 54 13.95 9.66 -0.14
N SER A 55 14.50 9.48 -1.35
CA SER A 55 13.92 10.05 -2.57
C SER A 55 12.52 9.47 -2.84
N LYS A 56 11.49 10.33 -2.81
CA LYS A 56 10.11 9.95 -3.18
C LYS A 56 10.03 9.40 -4.60
N LYS A 57 10.85 9.92 -5.52
CA LYS A 57 10.91 9.43 -6.91
C LYS A 57 11.44 8.01 -6.97
N LEU A 58 12.53 7.71 -6.25
CA LEU A 58 13.08 6.35 -6.18
C LEU A 58 12.13 5.40 -5.46
N LEU A 59 11.44 5.86 -4.42
CA LEU A 59 10.40 5.07 -3.74
C LEU A 59 9.24 4.73 -4.68
N PHE A 60 8.75 5.71 -5.45
CA PHE A 60 7.70 5.48 -6.45
C PHE A 60 8.14 4.43 -7.48
N ASN A 61 9.32 4.62 -8.08
CA ASN A 61 9.87 3.69 -9.07
C ASN A 61 10.07 2.28 -8.48
N TYR A 62 10.57 2.19 -7.25
CA TYR A 62 10.72 0.93 -6.53
C TYR A 62 9.36 0.23 -6.37
N MET A 63 8.32 0.94 -5.91
CA MET A 63 6.98 0.40 -5.76
C MET A 63 6.36 -0.04 -7.10
N GLU A 64 6.60 0.68 -8.20
CA GLU A 64 6.17 0.25 -9.54
C GLU A 64 6.88 -1.03 -9.98
N LEU A 65 8.19 -1.13 -9.74
CA LEU A 65 8.94 -2.34 -10.03
C LEU A 65 8.40 -3.52 -9.21
N VAL A 66 8.09 -3.31 -7.93
CA VAL A 66 7.50 -4.34 -7.06
C VAL A 66 6.20 -4.90 -7.65
N ILE A 67 5.32 -4.05 -8.21
CA ILE A 67 4.09 -4.52 -8.87
C ILE A 67 4.39 -5.51 -10.00
N THR A 68 5.43 -5.24 -10.78
CA THR A 68 5.75 -6.02 -11.99
C THR A 68 6.57 -7.28 -11.72
N ARG A 69 7.42 -7.26 -10.68
CA ARG A 69 8.46 -8.29 -10.46
C ARG A 69 8.42 -8.92 -9.08
N GLY A 70 7.66 -8.36 -8.13
CA GLY A 70 7.63 -8.76 -6.71
C GLY A 70 8.74 -8.12 -5.88
N GLY A 71 8.46 -7.88 -4.59
CA GLY A 71 9.35 -7.14 -3.69
C GLY A 71 10.76 -7.73 -3.55
N GLU A 72 10.85 -9.04 -3.33
CA GLU A 72 12.13 -9.73 -3.12
C GLU A 72 13.01 -9.71 -4.37
N ALA A 73 12.43 -9.91 -5.55
CA ALA A 73 13.15 -9.92 -6.81
C ALA A 73 13.73 -8.53 -7.16
N VAL A 74 12.94 -7.47 -6.96
CA VAL A 74 13.39 -6.09 -7.22
C VAL A 74 14.49 -5.69 -6.26
N GLN A 75 14.37 -6.04 -4.99
CA GLN A 75 15.40 -5.74 -4.01
C GLN A 75 16.74 -6.42 -4.37
N ALA A 76 16.69 -7.70 -4.75
CA ALA A 76 17.89 -8.43 -5.17
C ALA A 76 18.51 -7.87 -6.45
N GLU A 77 17.70 -7.50 -7.44
CA GLU A 77 18.16 -6.93 -8.71
C GLU A 77 18.78 -5.55 -8.52
N MET A 78 18.09 -4.66 -7.79
CA MET A 78 18.58 -3.30 -7.60
C MET A 78 19.81 -3.23 -6.71
N GLN A 79 20.01 -4.18 -5.79
CA GLN A 79 21.26 -4.29 -5.01
C GLN A 79 22.47 -4.72 -5.84
N GLN A 80 22.25 -5.36 -7.01
CA GLN A 80 23.33 -5.71 -7.94
C GLN A 80 23.73 -4.53 -8.84
N LEU A 81 22.90 -3.47 -8.89
CA LEU A 81 23.25 -2.25 -9.61
C LEU A 81 24.31 -1.49 -8.82
N SER A 82 25.46 -1.26 -9.43
CA SER A 82 26.56 -0.43 -8.92
C SER A 82 26.27 1.07 -9.07
N ASP A 83 25.03 1.48 -8.81
CA ASP A 83 24.60 2.87 -8.79
C ASP A 83 24.63 3.38 -7.35
N THR A 84 25.40 4.43 -7.12
CA THR A 84 25.56 5.04 -5.78
C THR A 84 24.22 5.57 -5.26
N GLU A 85 23.35 6.10 -6.14
CA GLU A 85 22.04 6.61 -5.73
C GLU A 85 21.12 5.47 -5.25
N VAL A 86 21.15 4.32 -5.94
CA VAL A 86 20.39 3.13 -5.58
C VAL A 86 20.89 2.54 -4.26
N PHE A 87 22.21 2.46 -4.10
CA PHE A 87 22.81 1.98 -2.86
C PHE A 87 22.43 2.86 -1.66
N THR A 88 22.54 4.19 -1.80
CA THR A 88 22.13 5.14 -0.76
C THR A 88 20.63 5.00 -0.45
N PHE A 89 19.78 4.86 -1.48
CA PHE A 89 18.35 4.64 -1.29
C PHE A 89 18.04 3.41 -0.43
N PHE A 90 18.63 2.25 -0.74
CA PHE A 90 18.37 1.03 0.04
C PHE A 90 18.95 1.09 1.46
N SER A 91 20.10 1.75 1.63
CA SER A 91 20.66 1.99 2.97
C SER A 91 19.72 2.84 3.82
N GLU A 92 19.20 3.94 3.27
CA GLU A 92 18.22 4.78 3.96
C GLU A 92 16.90 4.04 4.19
N LEU A 93 16.41 3.29 3.20
CA LEU A 93 15.19 2.48 3.32
C LEU A 93 15.30 1.47 4.49
N GLN A 94 16.44 0.80 4.61
CA GLN A 94 16.69 -0.13 5.71
C GLN A 94 16.69 0.59 7.07
N LYS A 95 17.31 1.77 7.16
CA LYS A 95 17.27 2.60 8.38
C LYS A 95 15.84 3.03 8.72
N CYS A 96 15.02 3.37 7.73
CA CYS A 96 13.60 3.71 7.92
C CYS A 96 12.84 2.54 8.50
N ASN A 97 12.97 1.37 7.90
CA ASN A 97 12.25 0.16 8.30
C ASN A 97 12.67 -0.36 9.69
N ASN A 98 13.90 -0.06 10.12
CA ASN A 98 14.42 -0.45 11.43
C ASN A 98 14.10 0.56 12.55
N ARG A 99 13.43 1.69 12.25
CA ARG A 99 12.96 2.62 13.28
C ARG A 99 11.72 2.03 13.96
N PHE A 100 11.91 1.57 15.20
CA PHE A 100 10.85 0.98 16.03
C PHE A 100 9.82 2.00 16.56
N TYR A 101 10.03 3.30 16.36
CA TYR A 101 9.17 4.34 16.92
C TYR A 101 9.08 5.50 15.93
N SER A 102 8.02 5.51 15.13
CA SER A 102 7.55 6.73 14.49
C SER A 102 6.09 6.90 14.88
N GLU A 103 5.66 8.13 15.19
CA GLU A 103 4.25 8.44 15.46
C GLU A 103 3.34 8.20 14.24
N LYS A 104 3.93 7.85 13.08
CA LYS A 104 3.22 7.49 11.86
C LYS A 104 3.14 5.98 11.67
N PHE A 105 2.00 5.57 11.13
CA PHE A 105 1.34 4.31 11.42
C PHE A 105 1.67 3.14 10.48
N CYS A 106 2.59 3.31 9.51
CA CYS A 106 3.08 2.20 8.70
C CYS A 106 4.53 2.41 8.22
N THR A 107 5.22 1.30 7.91
CA THR A 107 6.55 1.30 7.29
C THR A 107 6.46 1.19 5.77
N VAL A 108 7.57 1.44 5.06
CA VAL A 108 7.62 1.15 3.62
C VAL A 108 7.40 -0.33 3.36
N ASN A 109 7.94 -1.22 4.21
CA ASN A 109 7.69 -2.66 4.09
C ASN A 109 6.22 -3.04 4.20
N ASP A 110 5.44 -2.34 5.03
CA ASP A 110 3.99 -2.58 5.11
C ASP A 110 3.28 -2.17 3.81
N VAL A 111 3.72 -1.08 3.18
CA VAL A 111 3.19 -0.67 1.87
C VAL A 111 3.60 -1.65 0.77
N ILE A 112 4.83 -2.17 0.78
CA ILE A 112 5.25 -3.23 -0.15
C ILE A 112 4.38 -4.48 0.03
N LYS A 113 4.15 -4.92 1.26
CA LYS A 113 3.23 -6.04 1.54
C LYS A 113 1.79 -5.75 1.12
N ALA A 114 1.35 -4.49 1.27
CA ALA A 114 0.03 -4.05 0.83
C ALA A 114 -0.12 -4.18 -0.69
N ILE A 115 0.93 -3.91 -1.48
CA ILE A 115 0.94 -4.13 -2.92
C ILE A 115 0.67 -5.60 -3.24
N ASP A 116 1.43 -6.52 -2.65
CA ASP A 116 1.30 -7.97 -2.91
C ASP A 116 -0.11 -8.47 -2.57
N ILE A 117 -0.65 -8.06 -1.42
CA ILE A 117 -1.98 -8.45 -0.96
C ILE A 117 -3.07 -7.83 -1.84
N ALA A 118 -2.96 -6.55 -2.19
CA ALA A 118 -3.90 -5.89 -3.09
C ALA A 118 -3.89 -6.53 -4.48
N GLN A 119 -2.73 -6.94 -5.01
CA GLN A 119 -2.63 -7.63 -6.29
C GLN A 119 -3.33 -8.99 -6.23
N ALA A 120 -3.13 -9.75 -5.16
CA ALA A 120 -3.85 -11.00 -4.92
C ALA A 120 -5.38 -10.81 -4.78
N GLY A 121 -5.82 -9.67 -4.24
CA GLY A 121 -7.24 -9.29 -4.18
C GLY A 121 -7.81 -8.87 -5.53
N TYR A 122 -7.03 -8.11 -6.31
CA TYR A 122 -7.40 -7.62 -7.63
C TYR A 122 -7.54 -8.75 -8.66
N ASN A 123 -6.73 -9.80 -8.54
CA ASN A 123 -6.77 -10.96 -9.43
C ASN A 123 -7.92 -11.95 -9.12
N LYS A 124 -8.71 -11.70 -8.06
CA LYS A 124 -9.88 -12.54 -7.71
C LYS A 124 -11.14 -12.11 -8.46
N ASN A 125 -12.10 -13.03 -8.54
CA ASN A 125 -13.45 -12.75 -9.03
C ASN A 125 -14.50 -13.14 -7.97
N PRO A 126 -15.29 -12.19 -7.42
CA PRO A 126 -15.18 -10.74 -7.64
C PRO A 126 -13.88 -10.18 -7.05
N ARG A 127 -13.42 -9.05 -7.61
CA ARG A 127 -12.21 -8.36 -7.12
C ARG A 127 -12.42 -7.90 -5.67
N LYS A 128 -11.37 -8.01 -4.86
CA LYS A 128 -11.40 -7.62 -3.44
C LYS A 128 -10.65 -6.32 -3.21
N MET A 129 -11.19 -5.47 -2.35
CA MET A 129 -10.56 -4.22 -1.96
C MET A 129 -9.63 -4.44 -0.79
N LEU A 130 -8.47 -3.78 -0.82
CA LEU A 130 -7.55 -3.72 0.31
C LEU A 130 -8.05 -2.72 1.35
N ILE A 131 -8.13 -3.17 2.60
CA ILE A 131 -8.30 -2.36 3.79
C ILE A 131 -7.00 -2.44 4.60
N VAL A 132 -6.47 -1.29 4.99
CA VAL A 132 -5.24 -1.13 5.76
C VAL A 132 -5.61 -0.49 7.09
N GLN A 133 -5.56 -1.26 8.17
CA GLN A 133 -5.69 -0.72 9.51
C GLN A 133 -4.30 -0.30 10.00
N LEU A 134 -4.16 0.99 10.23
CA LEU A 134 -2.93 1.65 10.62
C LEU A 134 -2.73 1.47 12.14
N GLY A 135 -1.71 0.70 12.53
CA GLY A 135 -1.36 0.44 13.92
C GLY A 135 -0.12 1.21 14.40
N GLU A 136 0.21 1.11 15.68
CA GLU A 136 1.40 1.78 16.25
C GLU A 136 2.73 1.12 15.85
N LEU A 137 2.72 -0.20 15.66
CA LEU A 137 3.92 -0.99 15.33
C LEU A 137 3.88 -1.61 13.94
N LYS A 138 2.68 -1.88 13.42
CA LYS A 138 2.48 -2.57 12.14
C LYS A 138 1.08 -2.26 11.61
N ALA A 139 0.95 -2.24 10.29
CA ALA A 139 -0.36 -2.19 9.66
C ALA A 139 -0.96 -3.61 9.53
N ASP A 140 -2.26 -3.73 9.83
CA ASP A 140 -3.05 -4.91 9.52
C ASP A 140 -3.67 -4.77 8.13
N LEU A 141 -3.53 -5.81 7.31
CA LEU A 141 -3.93 -5.80 5.91
C LEU A 141 -5.05 -6.82 5.70
N LEU A 142 -6.20 -6.36 5.23
CA LEU A 142 -7.40 -7.17 5.04
C LEU A 142 -7.93 -7.02 3.61
N LEU A 143 -8.39 -8.13 3.02
CA LEU A 143 -9.10 -8.13 1.74
C LEU A 143 -10.60 -8.26 1.95
N ALA A 144 -11.34 -7.21 1.60
CA ALA A 144 -12.79 -7.16 1.70
C ALA A 144 -13.46 -7.46 0.35
N SER A 145 -14.35 -8.44 0.34
CA SER A 145 -15.24 -8.70 -0.79
C SER A 145 -16.27 -7.58 -0.93
N PRO A 146 -16.78 -7.29 -2.15
CA PRO A 146 -17.90 -6.39 -2.30
C PRO A 146 -19.11 -6.90 -1.50
N PRO A 147 -19.98 -6.01 -1.00
CA PRO A 147 -21.20 -6.42 -0.34
C PRO A 147 -22.01 -7.33 -1.27
N SER A 148 -22.34 -8.53 -0.82
CA SER A 148 -23.27 -9.40 -1.53
C SER A 148 -24.69 -8.83 -1.39
N ASN A 149 -25.42 -8.77 -2.49
CA ASN A 149 -26.84 -8.38 -2.47
C ASN A 149 -27.73 -9.37 -1.69
N GLU A 150 -27.17 -10.46 -1.16
CA GLU A 150 -27.90 -11.54 -0.49
C GLU A 150 -28.56 -11.15 0.85
N GLY A 151 -28.28 -9.95 1.39
CA GLY A 151 -28.91 -9.43 2.60
C GLY A 151 -29.99 -8.38 2.37
N ARG A 152 -30.34 -8.05 1.11
CA ARG A 152 -31.41 -7.12 0.76
C ARG A 152 -32.64 -7.89 0.27
N ASN A 153 -33.28 -8.64 1.17
CA ASN A 153 -34.65 -9.15 1.00
C ASN A 153 -35.47 -8.81 2.24
#